data_AF-A0A1D8QVM2-F1
#
_entry.id   AF-A0A1D8QVM2-F1
#
_cell.length_a   1.000
_cell.length_b   1.000
_cell.length_c   1.000
_cell.angle_alpha   90.00
_cell.angle_beta   90.00
_cell.angle_gamma   90.00
#
_symmetry.space_group_name_H-M   'P 1'
#
loop_
_entity.id
_entity.type
_entity.pdbx_description
1 polymer ?
#
loop_
_entity_poly.entity_id
_entity_poly.type
_entity_poly.pdbx_seq_one_letter_code
_entity_poly.pdbx_strand_id
1 'polypeptide(L)'
;MNRRIAGEISGFDVAYGYNKVVPENLPTHLVSGKRVLDVNLIVENQSMTLYRLMEKGDWVHLTLSSVKHDQPDYPEWLRSDSVKQITGQIVGDSPSFSGVSGVLIRPDGYAHSVSMD
;
A
#
# COMPACT_ATOMS: atom_id res chain seq x y z
N MET A 1 -20.18 -9.25 14.58
CA MET A 1 -21.21 -9.61 13.57
C MET A 1 -21.31 -8.55 12.47
N ASN A 2 -21.66 -7.30 12.81
CA ASN A 2 -21.89 -6.24 11.82
C ASN A 2 -20.69 -5.98 10.88
N ARG A 3 -19.48 -5.80 11.43
CA ARG A 3 -18.25 -5.57 10.63
C ARG A 3 -18.01 -6.63 9.55
N ARG A 4 -18.18 -7.92 9.90
CA ARG A 4 -17.94 -9.03 8.98
C ARG A 4 -18.91 -9.00 7.80
N ILE A 5 -20.20 -8.85 8.08
CA ILE A 5 -21.23 -8.81 7.04
C ILE A 5 -21.04 -7.56 6.17
N ALA A 6 -20.73 -6.41 6.78
CA ALA A 6 -20.45 -5.19 6.04
C ALA A 6 -19.24 -5.32 5.12
N GLY A 7 -18.15 -5.95 5.59
CA GLY A 7 -16.94 -6.18 4.81
C GLY A 7 -17.14 -7.16 3.65
N GLU A 8 -17.90 -8.24 3.87
CA GLU A 8 -18.27 -9.21 2.83
C GLU A 8 -19.18 -8.58 1.76
N ILE A 9 -20.21 -7.83 2.15
CA ILE A 9 -21.16 -7.22 1.19
C ILE A 9 -20.53 -6.05 0.42
N SER A 10 -19.72 -5.23 1.08
CA SER A 10 -19.05 -4.08 0.43
C SER A 10 -17.86 -4.48 -0.44
N GLY A 11 -17.38 -5.72 -0.31
CA GLY A 11 -16.17 -6.20 -0.98
C GLY A 11 -14.87 -5.64 -0.40
N PHE A 12 -14.90 -4.93 0.74
CA PHE A 12 -13.67 -4.43 1.38
C PHE A 12 -12.85 -5.53 2.05
N ASP A 13 -13.46 -6.66 2.38
CA ASP A 13 -12.74 -7.80 2.97
C ASP A 13 -12.11 -8.74 1.92
N VAL A 14 -12.29 -8.45 0.62
CA VAL A 14 -11.67 -9.19 -0.48
C VAL A 14 -10.15 -9.16 -0.34
N ALA A 15 -9.54 -10.33 -0.48
CA ALA A 15 -8.10 -10.49 -0.42
C ALA A 15 -7.65 -11.56 -1.39
N TYR A 16 -6.50 -11.33 -2.02
CA TYR A 16 -5.80 -12.30 -2.83
C TYR A 16 -4.72 -12.96 -1.98
N GLY A 17 -4.67 -14.28 -1.95
CA GLY A 17 -3.71 -15.02 -1.13
C GLY A 17 -2.67 -15.74 -1.98
N TYR A 18 -1.40 -15.42 -1.73
CA TYR A 18 -0.31 -16.40 -1.78
C TYR A 18 0.09 -16.72 -0.33
N ASN A 19 0.45 -17.97 -0.03
CA ASN A 19 0.86 -18.44 1.30
C ASN A 19 2.19 -17.76 1.74
N LYS A 20 2.16 -16.49 2.12
CA LYS A 20 3.31 -15.79 2.70
C LYS A 20 3.07 -15.56 4.20
N VAL A 21 4.11 -15.76 4.99
CA VAL A 21 4.11 -15.46 6.42
C VAL A 21 3.89 -13.96 6.58
N VAL A 22 2.82 -13.57 7.27
CA VAL A 22 2.51 -12.17 7.56
C VAL A 22 3.28 -11.78 8.83
N PRO A 23 4.13 -10.75 8.80
CA PRO A 23 4.78 -10.25 10.01
C PRO A 23 3.72 -9.81 11.03
N GLU A 24 3.89 -10.18 12.31
CA GLU A 24 2.91 -9.89 13.38
C GLU A 24 2.65 -8.39 13.56
N ASN A 25 3.62 -7.55 13.20
CA ASN A 25 3.56 -6.09 13.35
C ASN A 25 3.04 -5.34 12.10
N LEU A 26 2.69 -6.06 11.03
CA LEU A 26 2.23 -5.43 9.79
C LEU A 26 0.77 -4.99 9.92
N PRO A 27 0.41 -3.74 9.53
CA PRO A 27 -0.97 -3.32 9.50
C PRO A 27 -1.83 -4.24 8.62
N THR A 28 -2.96 -4.73 9.15
CA THR A 28 -3.78 -5.80 8.54
C THR A 28 -4.27 -5.53 7.10
N HIS A 29 -4.34 -4.27 6.67
CA HIS A 29 -4.77 -3.85 5.32
C HIS A 29 -3.59 -3.64 4.37
N LEU A 30 -2.35 -3.68 4.86
CA LEU A 30 -1.13 -3.66 4.06
C LEU A 30 -0.55 -5.06 3.84
N VAL A 31 -1.17 -6.10 4.40
CA VAL A 31 -0.83 -7.49 4.09
C VAL A 31 -0.90 -7.72 2.59
N SER A 32 0.09 -8.43 2.04
CA SER A 32 0.13 -8.77 0.61
C SER A 32 -1.23 -9.35 0.17
N GLY A 33 -1.75 -8.79 -0.91
CA GLY A 33 -3.04 -9.12 -1.51
C GLY A 33 -4.26 -8.56 -0.79
N LYS A 34 -4.11 -7.69 0.22
CA LYS A 34 -5.20 -6.86 0.75
C LYS A 34 -5.27 -5.51 0.04
N ARG A 35 -6.46 -4.93 0.03
CA ARG A 35 -6.70 -3.61 -0.54
C ARG A 35 -6.09 -2.53 0.36
N VAL A 36 -5.26 -1.68 -0.22
CA VAL A 36 -4.68 -0.53 0.48
C VAL A 36 -5.76 0.52 0.65
N LEU A 37 -5.87 1.08 1.86
CA LEU A 37 -6.84 2.13 2.15
C LEU A 37 -6.41 3.44 1.49
N ASP A 38 -7.38 4.23 1.05
CA ASP A 38 -7.08 5.58 0.56
C ASP A 38 -6.66 6.46 1.75
N VAL A 39 -5.51 7.11 1.62
CA VAL A 39 -4.92 7.95 2.67
C VAL A 39 -4.44 9.26 2.06
N ASN A 40 -4.43 10.32 2.87
CA ASN A 40 -3.86 11.60 2.48
C ASN A 40 -2.35 11.58 2.63
N LEU A 41 -1.66 12.02 1.57
CA LEU A 41 -0.22 12.08 1.46
C LEU A 41 0.20 13.50 1.08
N ILE A 42 1.34 13.94 1.59
CA ILE A 42 2.10 15.06 1.03
C ILE A 42 3.16 14.47 0.12
N VAL A 43 3.04 14.75 -1.17
CA VAL A 43 4.01 14.39 -2.22
C VAL A 43 4.42 15.68 -2.91
N GLU A 44 5.73 15.94 -3.00
CA GLU A 44 6.26 17.18 -3.64
C GLU A 44 5.60 18.46 -3.10
N ASN A 45 5.39 18.54 -1.77
CA ASN A 45 4.68 19.63 -1.07
C ASN A 45 3.20 19.83 -1.45
N GLN A 46 2.58 18.87 -2.13
CA GLN A 46 1.16 18.89 -2.47
C GLN A 46 0.41 17.81 -1.71
N SER A 47 -0.74 18.18 -1.15
CA SER A 47 -1.66 17.23 -0.50
C SER A 47 -2.50 16.53 -1.56
N MET A 48 -2.48 15.20 -1.55
CA MET A 48 -3.31 14.37 -2.42
C MET A 48 -3.57 13.00 -1.80
N THR A 49 -4.58 12.31 -2.31
CA THR A 49 -4.88 10.95 -1.85
C THR A 49 -4.05 9.91 -2.61
N LEU A 50 -3.82 8.76 -1.98
CA LEU A 50 -3.16 7.62 -2.62
C LEU A 50 -3.89 7.20 -3.90
N TYR A 51 -5.22 7.14 -3.89
CA TYR A 51 -5.98 6.76 -5.07
C TYR A 51 -5.84 7.75 -6.22
N ARG A 52 -5.69 9.05 -5.94
CA ARG A 52 -5.40 10.04 -6.99
C ARG A 52 -4.05 9.76 -7.66
N LEU A 53 -3.05 9.31 -6.91
CA LEU A 53 -1.74 8.95 -7.45
C LEU A 53 -1.79 7.72 -8.37
N MET A 54 -2.81 6.88 -8.21
CA MET A 54 -3.02 5.63 -8.94
C MET A 54 -4.00 5.76 -10.13
N GLU A 55 -4.53 6.95 -10.40
CA GLU A 55 -5.61 7.18 -11.39
C GLU A 55 -5.28 6.68 -12.81
N LYS A 56 -3.99 6.58 -13.14
CA LYS A 56 -3.50 6.12 -14.45
C LYS A 56 -3.46 4.59 -14.58
N GLY A 57 -3.72 3.86 -13.50
CA GLY A 57 -3.63 2.40 -13.48
C GLY A 57 -2.19 1.88 -13.53
N ASP A 58 -1.22 2.67 -13.06
CA ASP A 58 0.18 2.26 -12.96
C ASP A 58 0.41 1.44 -11.67
N TRP A 59 1.44 0.59 -11.69
CA TRP A 59 2.00 0.09 -10.44
C TRP A 59 2.60 1.26 -9.66
N VAL A 60 2.41 1.29 -8.35
CA VAL A 60 2.94 2.36 -7.50
C VAL A 60 3.89 1.75 -6.47
N HIS A 61 5.12 2.23 -6.44
CA HIS A 61 6.00 2.04 -5.29
C HIS A 61 5.94 3.31 -4.44
N LEU A 62 5.25 3.23 -3.31
CA LEU A 62 5.18 4.30 -2.31
C LEU A 62 6.29 4.08 -1.27
N THR A 63 7.19 5.04 -1.13
CA THR A 63 8.20 5.11 -0.06
C THR A 63 7.80 6.21 0.92
N LEU A 64 7.83 5.90 2.22
CA LEU A 64 7.52 6.88 3.26
C LEU A 64 8.79 7.62 3.68
N SER A 65 8.76 8.95 3.56
CA SER A 65 9.94 9.82 3.67
C SER A 65 10.62 9.85 5.05
N SER A 66 10.01 9.27 6.07
CA SER A 66 10.55 9.21 7.43
C SER A 66 11.55 8.08 7.67
N VAL A 67 11.77 7.16 6.70
CA VAL A 67 12.49 5.91 6.98
C VAL A 67 13.46 5.52 5.87
N LYS A 68 14.45 4.70 6.25
CA LYS A 68 15.50 4.17 5.38
C LYS A 68 14.85 3.48 4.16
N HIS A 69 15.34 3.84 2.97
CA HIS A 69 14.80 3.40 1.69
C HIS A 69 15.08 1.91 1.42
N ASP A 70 14.33 1.02 2.04
CA ASP A 70 14.33 -0.39 1.64
C ASP A 70 13.32 -0.60 0.52
N GLN A 71 13.82 -0.97 -0.66
CA GLN A 71 12.97 -1.27 -1.81
C GLN A 71 12.13 -2.52 -1.51
N PRO A 72 10.79 -2.45 -1.59
CA PRO A 72 9.94 -3.62 -1.46
C PRO A 72 10.20 -4.57 -2.62
N ASP A 73 9.99 -5.86 -2.40
CA ASP A 73 10.22 -6.88 -3.43
C ASP A 73 9.41 -6.60 -4.71
N TYR A 74 10.07 -6.62 -5.86
CA TYR A 74 9.45 -6.53 -7.17
C TYR A 74 9.31 -7.93 -7.78
N PRO A 75 8.19 -8.25 -8.45
CA PRO A 75 8.12 -9.43 -9.30
C PRO A 75 9.17 -9.35 -10.42
N GLU A 76 9.84 -10.47 -10.74
CA GLU A 76 10.89 -10.52 -11.78
C GLU A 76 10.39 -10.10 -13.18
N TRP A 77 9.10 -10.32 -13.46
CA TRP A 77 8.46 -9.95 -14.72
C TRP A 77 8.01 -8.49 -14.76
N LEU A 78 8.00 -7.79 -13.62
CA LEU A 78 7.57 -6.40 -13.56
C LEU A 78 8.72 -5.49 -13.96
N ARG A 79 8.56 -4.81 -15.10
CA ARG A 79 9.54 -3.85 -15.58
C ARG A 79 9.53 -2.60 -14.71
N SER A 80 10.71 -2.11 -14.33
CA SER A 80 10.87 -0.93 -13.47
C SER A 80 10.30 0.35 -14.09
N ASP A 81 10.31 0.48 -15.41
CA ASP A 81 9.74 1.63 -16.15
C ASP A 81 8.22 1.66 -16.14
N SER A 82 7.58 0.56 -15.75
CA SER A 82 6.12 0.43 -15.61
C SER A 82 5.66 0.69 -14.17
N VAL A 83 6.58 1.08 -13.27
CA VAL A 83 6.30 1.37 -11.87
C VAL A 83 6.54 2.84 -11.58
N LYS A 84 5.48 3.53 -11.14
CA LYS A 84 5.55 4.91 -10.67
C LYS A 84 6.13 4.92 -9.25
N GLN A 85 7.31 5.50 -9.11
CA GLN A 85 7.95 5.71 -7.81
C GLN A 85 7.43 7.00 -7.17
N ILE A 86 7.04 6.92 -5.90
CA ILE A 86 6.45 8.02 -5.15
C ILE A 86 7.08 8.05 -3.77
N THR A 87 7.65 9.19 -3.40
CA THR A 87 8.06 9.46 -2.02
C THR A 87 7.08 10.42 -1.39
N GLY A 88 6.49 10.03 -0.27
CA GLY A 88 5.47 10.84 0.39
C GLY A 88 5.48 10.74 1.90
N GLN A 89 4.87 11.73 2.54
CA GLN A 89 4.61 11.74 3.97
C GLN A 89 3.12 11.56 4.21
N ILE A 90 2.73 10.69 5.15
CA ILE A 90 1.32 10.57 5.54
C ILE A 90 0.88 11.80 6.31
N VAL A 91 -0.30 12.30 5.97
CA VAL A 91 -0.93 13.41 6.68
C VAL A 91 -1.69 12.87 7.89
N GLY A 92 -1.22 13.28 9.08
CA GLY A 92 -1.80 12.90 10.37
C GLY A 92 -1.36 11.53 10.88
N ASP A 93 -1.76 11.19 12.10
CA ASP A 93 -1.45 9.92 12.76
C ASP A 93 -2.35 8.79 12.25
N SER A 94 -2.29 8.51 10.94
CA SER A 94 -3.00 7.35 10.39
C SER A 94 -2.26 6.09 10.80
N PRO A 95 -2.85 5.18 11.60
CA PRO A 95 -2.23 3.91 11.95
C PRO A 95 -2.08 2.99 10.73
N SER A 96 -2.51 3.45 9.55
CA SER A 96 -2.57 2.66 8.33
C SER A 96 -1.19 2.19 7.87
N PHE A 97 -0.15 3.00 8.04
CA PHE A 97 1.22 2.66 7.63
C PHE A 97 2.23 2.78 8.77
N SER A 98 1.80 2.56 10.01
CA SER A 98 2.72 2.55 11.15
C SER A 98 3.76 1.42 10.98
N GLY A 99 5.05 1.77 11.07
CA GLY A 99 6.16 0.80 10.96
C GLY A 99 6.45 0.31 9.54
N VAL A 100 6.01 1.04 8.52
CA VAL A 100 6.17 0.68 7.11
C VAL A 100 7.06 1.70 6.39
N SER A 101 8.13 1.22 5.77
CA SER A 101 9.09 2.06 5.03
C SER A 101 8.69 2.22 3.56
N GLY A 102 8.01 1.19 3.01
CA GLY A 102 7.55 1.23 1.62
C GLY A 102 6.53 0.14 1.28
N VAL A 103 5.74 0.39 0.24
CA VAL A 103 4.73 -0.54 -0.27
C VAL A 103 4.76 -0.54 -1.79
N LEU A 104 4.79 -1.73 -2.39
CA LEU A 104 4.47 -1.90 -3.81
C LEU A 104 2.98 -2.21 -3.95
N ILE A 105 2.27 -1.38 -4.70
CA ILE A 105 0.83 -1.43 -4.89
C ILE A 105 0.56 -1.71 -6.36
N ARG A 106 -0.32 -2.69 -6.60
CA ARG A 106 -0.79 -3.05 -7.93
C ARG A 106 -1.73 -1.96 -8.49
N PRO A 107 -1.91 -1.89 -9.83
CA PRO A 107 -2.87 -0.99 -10.47
C PRO A 107 -4.30 -1.02 -9.92
N ASP A 108 -4.72 -2.16 -9.37
CA ASP A 108 -6.07 -2.37 -8.83
C ASP A 108 -6.22 -1.96 -7.35
N GLY A 109 -5.18 -1.37 -6.74
CA GLY A 109 -5.24 -0.87 -5.36
C GLY A 109 -4.87 -1.89 -4.27
N TYR A 110 -4.40 -3.09 -4.65
CA TYR A 110 -3.99 -4.12 -3.69
C TYR A 110 -2.47 -4.10 -3.45
N ALA A 111 -2.07 -4.32 -2.20
CA ALA A 111 -0.66 -4.43 -1.84
C ALA A 111 -0.05 -5.70 -2.48
N HIS A 112 1.12 -5.58 -3.08
CA HIS A 112 1.91 -6.72 -3.55
C HIS A 112 2.96 -7.12 -2.52
N SER A 113 3.77 -6.16 -2.08
CA SER A 113 4.86 -6.35 -1.11
C SER A 113 4.98 -5.11 -0.22
N VAL A 114 5.48 -5.32 1.00
CA VAL A 114 5.67 -4.27 2.00
C VAL A 114 7.05 -4.41 2.63
N SER A 115 7.74 -3.28 2.77
CA SER A 115 8.95 -3.12 3.55
C SER A 115 8.59 -2.53 4.91
N MET A 116 9.12 -3.11 5.98
CA MET A 116 8.95 -2.60 7.34
C MET A 116 10.11 -1.65 7.72
N ASP A 117 9.91 -0.86 8.76
CA ASP A 117 10.92 0.00 9.40
C ASP A 117 11.86 -0.76 10.36
#